data_AF-A0A840ZU17-F1
#
_entry.id   AF-A0A840ZU17-F1
#
_cell.length_a   1.000
_cell.length_b   1.000
_cell.length_c   1.000
_cell.angle_alpha   90.00
_cell.angle_beta   90.00
_cell.angle_gamma   90.00
#
_symmetry.space_group_name_H-M   'P 1'
#
loop_
_entity.id
_entity.type
_entity.pdbx_description
1 polymer ?
#
loop_
_entity_poly.entity_id
_entity_poly.type
_entity_poly.pdbx_seq_one_letter_code
_entity_poly.pdbx_strand_id
1 'polypeptide(L)'
;MTIPGPSDIEAAWRGFPAETRDRIGIVALDMVFQAFVSGDGYAPADRPVQDEQLRYEANEACDRRLTQLHTEIEGALPDLFGPDGEHPAWSDSPGPQPRGAP
;
A
#
# COMPACT_ATOMS: atom_id res chain seq x y z
N MET A 1 8.46 -21.25 -8.51
CA MET A 1 8.34 -20.36 -7.34
C MET A 1 6.87 -20.01 -7.15
N THR A 2 6.44 -19.73 -5.93
CA THR A 2 5.05 -19.39 -5.59
C THR A 2 4.97 -17.97 -5.04
N ILE A 3 3.91 -17.24 -5.38
CA ILE A 3 3.63 -15.92 -4.84
C ILE A 3 3.49 -16.04 -3.31
N PRO A 4 4.13 -15.17 -2.50
CA PRO A 4 3.98 -15.17 -1.04
C PRO A 4 2.51 -15.11 -0.62
N GLY A 5 2.15 -15.96 0.33
CA GLY A 5 0.79 -16.06 0.84
C GLY A 5 0.53 -15.15 2.06
N PRO A 6 -0.72 -15.12 2.57
CA PRO A 6 -1.07 -14.33 3.74
C PRO A 6 -0.20 -14.61 4.98
N SER A 7 0.22 -15.87 5.18
CA SER A 7 1.11 -16.25 6.30
C SER A 7 2.50 -15.64 6.18
N ASP A 8 3.02 -15.49 4.96
CA ASP A 8 4.34 -14.90 4.71
C ASP A 8 4.30 -13.39 4.98
N ILE A 9 3.20 -12.73 4.59
CA ILE A 9 2.93 -11.32 4.90
C ILE A 9 2.81 -11.11 6.42
N GLU A 10 2.07 -11.97 7.12
CA GLU A 10 1.97 -11.90 8.59
C GLU A 10 3.32 -12.10 9.28
N ALA A 11 4.13 -13.05 8.81
CA ALA A 11 5.45 -13.31 9.35
C ALA A 11 6.38 -12.11 9.16
N ALA A 12 6.38 -11.52 7.95
CA ALA A 12 7.13 -10.31 7.63
C ALA A 12 6.73 -9.14 8.54
N TRP A 13 5.42 -8.89 8.72
CA TRP A 13 4.92 -7.85 9.62
C TRP A 13 5.35 -8.07 11.06
N ARG A 14 5.24 -9.30 11.58
CA ARG A 14 5.66 -9.65 12.95
C ARG A 14 7.17 -9.51 13.13
N GLY A 15 7.95 -9.65 12.06
CA GLY A 15 9.40 -9.49 12.05
C GLY A 15 9.89 -8.05 12.24
N PHE A 16 9.03 -7.04 12.03
CA PHE A 16 9.44 -5.65 12.19
C PHE A 16 9.74 -5.27 13.66
N PRO A 17 10.73 -4.38 13.89
CA PRO A 17 10.86 -3.67 15.15
C PRO A 17 9.55 -2.97 15.52
N ALA A 18 9.27 -2.85 16.82
CA ALA A 18 8.05 -2.18 17.30
C ALA A 18 7.95 -0.74 16.75
N GLU A 19 9.07 0.00 16.74
CA GLU A 19 9.11 1.36 16.20
C GLU A 19 8.68 1.44 14.73
N THR A 20 9.12 0.50 13.89
CA THR A 20 8.73 0.44 12.47
C THR A 20 7.24 0.12 12.32
N ARG A 21 6.72 -0.82 13.12
CA ARG A 21 5.28 -1.15 13.14
C ARG A 21 4.43 0.04 13.56
N ASP A 22 4.86 0.77 14.58
CA ASP A 22 4.15 1.94 15.08
C ASP A 22 4.14 3.04 14.03
N ARG A 23 5.28 3.30 13.36
CA ARG A 23 5.36 4.29 12.28
C ARG A 23 4.41 3.96 11.13
N ILE A 24 4.47 2.73 10.60
CA ILE A 24 3.58 2.27 9.53
C ILE A 24 2.11 2.34 9.99
N GLY A 25 1.84 1.90 11.22
CA GLY A 25 0.49 1.90 11.80
C GLY A 25 -0.10 3.30 11.93
N ILE A 26 0.70 4.29 12.33
CA ILE A 26 0.27 5.70 12.42
C ILE A 26 -0.04 6.26 11.02
N VAL A 27 0.81 5.99 10.04
CA VAL A 27 0.60 6.44 8.64
C VAL A 27 -0.67 5.81 8.07
N ALA A 28 -0.88 4.51 8.29
CA ALA A 28 -2.07 3.80 7.84
C ALA A 28 -3.35 4.32 8.53
N LEU A 29 -3.29 4.61 9.83
CA LEU A 29 -4.40 5.19 10.56
C LEU A 29 -4.76 6.59 10.02
N ASP A 30 -3.76 7.45 9.78
CA ASP A 30 -3.98 8.77 9.18
C ASP A 30 -4.59 8.62 7.78
N MET A 31 -4.06 7.73 6.92
CA MET A 31 -4.62 7.47 5.59
C MET A 31 -6.11 7.13 5.64
N VAL A 32 -6.51 6.17 6.50
CA VAL A 32 -7.92 5.77 6.66
C VAL A 32 -8.77 6.93 7.19
N PHE A 33 -8.24 7.73 8.12
CA PHE A 33 -8.92 8.92 8.61
C PHE A 33 -9.14 9.95 7.49
N GLN A 34 -8.13 10.22 6.67
CA GLN A 34 -8.25 11.14 5.53
C GLN A 34 -9.25 10.63 4.48
N ALA A 35 -9.26 9.32 4.19
CA ALA A 35 -10.26 8.71 3.31
C ALA A 35 -11.69 8.82 3.88
N PHE A 36 -11.84 8.68 5.19
CA PHE A 36 -13.12 8.93 5.85
C PHE A 36 -13.55 10.39 5.69
N VAL A 37 -12.66 11.34 5.97
CA VAL A 37 -12.93 12.79 5.84
C VAL A 37 -13.26 13.18 4.41
N SER A 38 -12.56 12.61 3.41
CA SER A 38 -12.84 12.87 1.99
C SER A 38 -14.27 12.43 1.63
N GLY A 39 -14.81 11.43 2.34
CA GLY A 39 -16.14 10.91 2.11
C GLY A 39 -16.25 10.20 0.75
N ASP A 40 -15.14 9.69 0.22
CA ASP A 40 -15.16 8.85 -0.96
C ASP A 40 -15.94 7.55 -0.66
N GLY A 41 -16.78 7.11 -1.60
CA GLY A 41 -17.72 6.01 -1.40
C GLY A 41 -19.00 6.34 -0.61
N TYR A 42 -19.15 7.55 -0.05
CA TYR A 42 -20.40 7.99 0.61
C TYR A 42 -21.31 8.75 -0.37
N ALA A 43 -22.63 8.53 -0.24
CA ALA A 43 -23.61 9.40 -0.88
C ALA A 43 -23.48 10.84 -0.33
N PRO A 44 -23.76 11.89 -1.13
CA PRO A 44 -23.52 13.27 -0.71
C PRO A 44 -24.08 13.66 0.66
N ALA A 45 -25.31 13.21 0.98
CA ALA A 45 -25.97 13.49 2.25
C ALA A 45 -25.34 12.79 3.46
N ASP A 46 -24.63 11.67 3.23
CA ASP A 46 -24.05 10.83 4.29
C ASP A 46 -22.56 11.10 4.52
N ARG A 47 -21.98 12.05 3.77
CA ARG A 47 -20.57 12.40 3.93
C ARG A 47 -20.32 13.00 5.32
N PRO A 48 -19.23 12.60 6.01
CA PRO A 48 -18.93 13.10 7.34
C PRO A 48 -18.51 14.57 7.35
N VAL A 49 -17.95 15.05 6.23
CA VAL A 49 -17.62 16.45 5.99
C VAL A 49 -18.32 16.90 4.72
N GLN A 50 -19.05 18.02 4.81
CA GLN A 50 -19.81 18.59 3.68
C GLN A 50 -19.04 19.67 2.92
N ASP A 51 -17.98 20.21 3.52
CA ASP A 51 -17.10 21.17 2.88
C ASP A 51 -16.29 20.49 1.76
N GLU A 52 -16.40 21.01 0.54
CA GLU A 52 -15.79 20.42 -0.64
C GLU A 52 -14.26 20.57 -0.64
N GLN A 53 -13.74 21.73 -0.18
CA GLN A 53 -12.31 21.98 -0.16
C GLN A 53 -11.61 21.09 0.86
N LEU A 54 -12.18 20.95 2.06
CA LEU A 54 -11.64 20.04 3.08
C LEU A 54 -11.65 18.58 2.61
N ARG A 55 -12.69 18.16 1.91
CA ARG A 55 -12.76 16.81 1.32
C ARG A 55 -11.69 16.58 0.26
N TYR A 56 -11.47 17.56 -0.61
CA TYR A 56 -10.44 17.49 -1.63
C TYR A 56 -9.04 17.40 -1.01
N GLU A 57 -8.75 18.26 -0.03
CA GLU A 57 -7.48 18.24 0.71
C GLU A 57 -7.24 16.92 1.43
N ALA A 58 -8.30 16.34 2.01
CA ALA A 58 -8.24 15.02 2.64
C ALA A 58 -7.98 13.90 1.63
N ASN A 59 -8.58 13.95 0.43
CA ASN A 59 -8.28 12.99 -0.63
C ASN A 59 -6.80 13.03 -1.04
N GLU A 60 -6.28 14.23 -1.30
CA GLU A 60 -4.86 14.43 -1.61
C GLU A 60 -3.93 13.97 -0.47
N ALA A 61 -4.36 14.18 0.79
CA ALA A 61 -3.62 13.67 1.94
C ALA A 61 -3.62 12.14 2.01
N CYS A 62 -4.75 11.50 1.71
CA CYS A 62 -4.85 10.04 1.60
C CYS A 62 -3.88 9.49 0.55
N ASP A 63 -3.85 10.07 -0.65
CA ASP A 63 -2.95 9.62 -1.73
C ASP A 63 -1.47 9.75 -1.37
N ARG A 64 -1.10 10.85 -0.70
CA ARG A 64 0.26 11.04 -0.17
C ARG A 64 0.62 9.98 0.87
N ARG A 65 -0.32 9.62 1.76
CA ARG A 65 -0.09 8.58 2.78
C ARG A 65 0.01 7.19 2.17
N LEU A 66 -0.80 6.89 1.15
CA LEU A 66 -0.68 5.64 0.41
C LEU A 66 0.70 5.50 -0.23
N THR A 67 1.19 6.56 -0.89
CA THR A 67 2.54 6.60 -1.47
C THR A 67 3.61 6.40 -0.39
N GLN A 68 3.47 7.06 0.75
CA GLN A 68 4.39 6.90 1.88
C GLN A 68 4.41 5.45 2.40
N LEU A 69 3.25 4.80 2.54
CA LEU A 69 3.16 3.40 2.95
C LEU A 69 3.87 2.47 1.96
N HIS A 70 3.67 2.67 0.66
CA HIS A 70 4.40 1.91 -0.37
C HIS A 70 5.91 2.04 -0.17
N THR A 71 6.42 3.27 -0.11
CA THR A 71 7.85 3.51 0.07
C THR A 71 8.40 2.89 1.35
N GLU A 72 7.71 3.07 2.49
CA GLU A 72 8.19 2.56 3.78
C GLU A 72 8.14 1.03 3.86
N ILE A 73 7.07 0.39 3.37
CA ILE A 73 6.87 -1.05 3.46
C ILE A 73 7.78 -1.79 2.45
N GLU A 74 7.81 -1.35 1.20
CA GLU A 74 8.61 -1.99 0.15
C GLU A 74 10.10 -1.90 0.46
N GLY A 75 10.58 -0.72 0.91
CA GLY A 75 11.97 -0.54 1.32
C GLY A 75 12.36 -1.33 2.58
N ALA A 76 11.40 -1.65 3.44
CA ALA A 76 11.66 -2.41 4.67
C ALA A 76 11.54 -3.93 4.50
N LEU A 77 10.98 -4.41 3.38
CA LEU A 77 10.74 -5.84 3.11
C LEU A 77 11.28 -6.27 1.73
N PRO A 78 12.59 -6.15 1.48
CA PRO A 78 13.19 -6.49 0.19
C PRO A 78 13.02 -7.96 -0.20
N ASP A 79 12.87 -8.87 0.77
CA ASP A 79 12.59 -10.29 0.50
C ASP A 79 11.19 -10.50 -0.13
N LEU A 80 10.24 -9.61 0.18
CA LEU A 80 8.89 -9.65 -0.37
C LEU A 80 8.74 -8.77 -1.62
N PHE A 81 9.37 -7.61 -1.67
CA PHE A 81 9.15 -6.61 -2.73
C PHE A 81 10.33 -6.42 -3.68
N GLY A 82 11.46 -7.07 -3.41
CA GLY A 82 12.71 -6.88 -4.13
C GLY A 82 13.54 -5.75 -3.51
N PRO A 83 14.87 -5.75 -3.73
CA PRO A 83 15.68 -4.59 -3.39
C PRO A 83 15.31 -3.41 -4.30
N ASP A 84 15.72 -2.20 -3.91
CA ASP A 84 15.38 -0.98 -4.65
C ASP A 84 15.80 -1.06 -6.12
N GLY A 85 14.84 -0.83 -7.02
CA GLY A 85 15.04 -0.93 -8.47
C GLY A 85 15.03 -2.36 -9.05
N GLU A 86 14.82 -3.40 -8.24
CA GLU A 86 14.80 -4.79 -8.67
C GLU A 86 13.47 -5.48 -8.31
N HIS A 87 13.10 -6.46 -9.12
CA HIS A 87 11.92 -7.28 -8.88
C HIS A 87 12.25 -8.43 -7.91
N PRO A 88 11.32 -8.83 -7.02
CA PRO A 88 11.57 -9.95 -6.11
C PRO A 88 11.63 -11.26 -6.89
N ALA A 89 12.42 -12.22 -6.42
CA ALA A 89 12.65 -13.49 -7.13
C ALA A 89 11.37 -14.26 -7.49
N TRP A 90 10.31 -14.14 -6.68
CA TRP A 90 9.03 -14.81 -6.96
C TRP A 90 8.28 -14.23 -8.17
N SER A 91 8.63 -13.01 -8.60
CA SER A 91 8.00 -12.33 -9.74
C SER A 91 8.64 -12.67 -11.10
N ASP A 92 9.82 -13.30 -11.10
CA ASP A 92 10.44 -13.88 -12.30
C ASP A 92 9.72 -15.18 -12.70
N SER A 93 8.52 -15.04 -13.26
CA SER A 93 7.92 -16.08 -14.09
C SER A 93 8.12 -15.69 -15.55
N PRO A 94 8.79 -16.51 -16.39
CA PRO A 94 8.65 -16.37 -17.82
C PRO A 94 7.20 -16.71 -18.14
N GLY A 95 6.34 -15.71 -18.24
CA GLY A 95 5.05 -15.87 -18.91
C GLY A 95 5.30 -16.51 -20.28
N PRO A 96 4.39 -17.35 -20.80
CA PRO A 96 4.61 -18.03 -22.07
C PRO A 96 4.98 -16.99 -23.13
N GLN A 97 6.25 -17.00 -23.57
CA GLN A 97 6.63 -16.22 -24.73
C GLN A 97 5.72 -16.68 -25.87
N PRO A 98 5.05 -15.76 -26.60
CA PRO A 98 4.40 -16.15 -27.82
C PRO A 98 5.47 -16.80 -28.69
N ARG A 99 5.37 -18.13 -28.88
CA ARG A 99 6.25 -18.85 -29.81
C ARG A 99 6.11 -18.11 -31.13
N GLY A 100 7.25 -17.69 -31.68
CA GLY A 100 7.32 -16.91 -32.90
C GLY A 100 6.30 -17.38 -33.92
N ALA A 101 5.52 -16.44 -34.44
CA ALA A 101 4.88 -16.65 -35.73
C ALA A 101 5.97 -16.47 -36.81
N PRO A 102 6.03 -17.36 -37.81
CA PRO A 102 7.00 -17.34 -38.90
C PRO A 102 6.91 -16.08 -39.77
#